data_AF-A0A8I0HDI8-F1
#
_entry.id   AF-A0A8I0HDI8-F1
#
_cell.length_a   1.000
_cell.length_b   1.000
_cell.length_c   1.000
_cell.angle_alpha   90.00
_cell.angle_beta   90.00
_cell.angle_gamma   90.00
#
_symmetry.space_group_name_H-M   'P 1'
#
loop_
_entity.id
_entity.type
_entity.pdbx_description
1 polymer ?
#
loop_
_entity_poly.entity_id
_entity_poly.type
_entity_poly.pdbx_seq_one_letter_code
_entity_poly.pdbx_strand_id
1 'polypeptide(L)' 'DPRTLEPHYALLPVWMLHTRWKEQDFLFAMNGQTGKLIGDLPVDKGRVAAWFAGISIPLMILTALIMLL' A
#
# COMPACT_ATOMS: atom_id res chain seq x y z
N ASP A 1 14.08 -2.56 -42.01
CA ASP A 1 15.33 -2.67 -41.24
C ASP A 1 15.01 -3.47 -39.98
N PRO A 2 15.66 -4.61 -39.67
CA PRO A 2 15.43 -5.31 -38.42
C PRO A 2 15.71 -4.46 -37.16
N ARG A 3 16.29 -3.27 -37.32
CA ARG A 3 16.53 -2.27 -36.26
C ARG A 3 15.33 -1.39 -35.89
N THR A 4 14.14 -1.60 -36.47
CA THR A 4 12.94 -0.77 -36.18
C THR A 4 11.76 -1.54 -35.57
N LEU A 5 11.98 -2.77 -35.10
CA LEU A 5 10.94 -3.52 -34.38
C LEU A 5 10.95 -3.12 -32.90
N GLU A 6 10.30 -2.00 -32.58
CA GLU A 6 9.93 -1.66 -31.21
C GLU A 6 9.01 -2.78 -30.67
N PRO A 7 9.39 -3.50 -29.61
CA PRO A 7 8.52 -4.51 -29.03
C PRO A 7 7.29 -3.82 -28.42
N HIS A 8 6.15 -3.96 -29.08
CA HIS A 8 4.87 -3.41 -28.62
C HIS A 8 4.38 -4.06 -27.32
N TYR A 9 4.88 -5.27 -27.01
CA TYR A 9 4.50 -6.04 -25.83
C TYR A 9 5.72 -6.75 -25.25
N ALA A 10 5.78 -6.84 -23.93
CA ALA A 10 6.80 -7.58 -23.19
C ALA A 10 6.13 -8.52 -22.19
N LEU A 11 6.64 -9.75 -22.08
CA LEU A 11 6.27 -10.68 -21.03
C LEU A 11 7.19 -10.47 -19.83
N LEU A 12 6.62 -10.02 -18.72
CA LEU A 12 7.34 -9.83 -17.46
C LEU A 12 6.94 -10.95 -16.49
N PRO A 13 7.88 -11.48 -15.69
CA PRO A 13 7.55 -12.43 -14.64
C PRO A 13 6.78 -11.70 -13.53
N VAL A 14 5.52 -12.06 -13.35
CA VAL A 14 4.65 -11.52 -12.30
C VAL A 14 3.98 -12.68 -11.56
N TRP A 15 4.07 -12.67 -10.24
CA TRP A 15 3.32 -13.58 -9.38
C TRP A 15 1.98 -12.96 -9.05
N MET A 16 0.89 -13.65 -9.38
CA MET A 16 -0.47 -13.21 -9.12
C MET A 16 -1.05 -14.06 -7.99
N LEU A 17 -1.53 -13.41 -6.93
CA LEU A 17 -2.26 -14.05 -5.84
C LEU A 17 -3.68 -13.51 -5.81
N HIS A 18 -4.65 -14.41 -6.02
CA HIS A 18 -6.06 -14.12 -5.89
C HIS A 18 -6.60 -14.84 -4.65
N THR A 19 -7.20 -14.10 -3.71
CA THR A 19 -7.76 -14.66 -2.49
C THR A 19 -9.13 -14.07 -2.22
N ARG A 20 -10.11 -14.92 -1.91
CA ARG A 20 -11.45 -14.49 -1.52
C ARG A 20 -11.62 -14.59 -0.01
N TRP A 21 -12.09 -13.53 0.63
CA TRP A 21 -12.36 -13.48 2.05
C TRP A 21 -13.58 -12.62 2.35
N LYS A 22 -14.50 -13.09 3.21
CA LYS A 22 -15.76 -12.38 3.54
C LYS A 22 -16.49 -11.84 2.29
N GLU A 23 -16.62 -12.68 1.26
CA GLU A 23 -17.27 -12.31 -0.01
C GLU A 23 -16.58 -11.16 -0.79
N GLN A 24 -15.36 -10.79 -0.41
CA GLN A 24 -14.52 -9.84 -1.14
C GLN A 24 -13.34 -10.55 -1.80
N ASP A 25 -13.03 -10.13 -3.02
CA ASP A 25 -11.88 -10.61 -3.80
C ASP A 25 -10.69 -9.67 -3.59
N PHE A 26 -9.54 -10.25 -3.27
CA PHE A 26 -8.27 -9.56 -3.08
C PHE A 26 -7.29 -10.04 -4.14
N LEU A 27 -6.80 -9.10 -4.95
CA LEU A 27 -5.81 -9.34 -5.98
C LEU A 27 -4.49 -8.68 -5.59
N PHE A 28 -3.44 -9.49 -5.52
CA PHE A 28 -2.08 -9.02 -5.32
C PHE A 28 -1.23 -9.42 -6.51
N ALA A 29 -0.42 -8.49 -6.98
CA ALA A 29 0.56 -8.71 -8.03
C ALA A 29 1.96 -8.41 -7.47
N MET A 30 2.89 -9.34 -7.66
CA MET A 30 4.28 -9.15 -7.28
C MET A 30 5.17 -9.26 -8.52
N ASN A 31 5.98 -8.23 -8.75
CA ASN A 31 7.02 -8.30 -9.76
C ASN A 31 8.04 -9.39 -9.37
N GLY A 32 8.22 -10.40 -10.22
CA GLY A 32 9.05 -11.57 -9.93
C GLY A 32 10.56 -11.34 -9.95
N GLN A 33 11.02 -10.20 -10.47
CA GLN A 33 12.45 -9.83 -10.47
C GLN A 33 12.84 -9.02 -9.24
N THR A 34 12.01 -8.05 -8.87
CA THR A 34 12.29 -7.10 -7.78
C THR A 34 11.63 -7.48 -6.47
N GLY A 35 10.62 -8.34 -6.50
CA GLY A 35 9.80 -8.67 -5.34
C GLY A 35 8.83 -7.56 -4.91
N LYS A 36 8.74 -6.45 -5.67
CA LYS A 36 7.77 -5.38 -5.36
C LYS A 36 6.34 -5.90 -5.50
N LEU A 37 5.55 -5.76 -4.45
CA LEU A 37 4.15 -6.17 -4.40
C LEU A 37 3.23 -4.95 -4.47
N ILE A 38 2.12 -5.09 -5.22
CA ILE A 38 1.01 -4.16 -5.29
C ILE A 38 -0.32 -4.89 -5.11
N GLY A 39 -1.29 -4.24 -4.49
CA GLY A 39 -2.64 -4.76 -4.28
C GLY A 39 -3.37 -3.96 -3.22
N ASP A 40 -4.70 -4.10 -3.19
CA ASP A 40 -5.53 -3.45 -2.18
C ASP A 40 -5.50 -4.27 -0.90
N LEU A 41 -4.64 -3.86 0.04
CA LEU A 41 -4.59 -4.49 1.35
C LEU A 41 -5.85 -4.11 2.15
N PRO A 42 -6.51 -5.07 2.81
CA PRO A 42 -7.62 -4.77 3.71
C PRO A 42 -7.08 -4.05 4.96
N VAL A 43 -7.14 -2.72 4.94
CA VAL A 43 -6.74 -1.88 6.06
C VAL A 43 -7.99 -1.38 6.80
N ASP A 44 -8.03 -1.63 8.11
CA ASP A 44 -9.08 -1.10 8.99
C ASP A 44 -8.84 0.40 9.24
N LYS A 45 -9.63 1.23 8.56
CA LYS A 45 -9.58 2.70 8.68
C LYS A 45 -9.83 3.19 10.10
N GLY A 46 -10.68 2.51 10.87
CA GLY A 46 -10.98 2.86 12.26
C GLY A 46 -9.78 2.60 13.15
N ARG A 47 -9.11 1.46 12.97
CA ARG A 47 -7.87 1.14 13.70
C ARG A 47 -6.75 2.12 13.35
N VAL A 48 -6.58 2.48 12.08
CA VAL A 48 -5.59 3.50 11.67
C VAL A 48 -5.89 4.86 12.31
N ALA A 49 -7.16 5.30 12.27
CA ALA A 49 -7.57 6.56 12.89
C ALA A 49 -7.33 6.56 14.40
N ALA A 50 -7.61 5.44 15.09
CA ALA A 50 -7.39 5.31 16.53
C ALA A 50 -5.89 5.43 16.89
N TRP A 51 -5.01 4.75 16.16
CA TRP A 51 -3.56 4.88 16.37
C TRP A 51 -3.06 6.29 16.10
N PHE A 52 -3.51 6.92 15.01
CA PHE A 52 -3.14 8.29 14.68
C PHE A 52 -3.59 9.26 15.77
N ALA A 53 -4.83 9.16 16.24
CA ALA A 53 -5.37 9.99 17.32
C ALA A 53 -4.61 9.76 18.64
N GLY A 54 -4.31 8.50 18.97
CA GLY A 54 -3.59 8.13 20.18
C GLY A 54 -2.18 8.73 20.28
N ILE A 55 -1.52 8.98 19.15
CA ILE A 55 -0.19 9.65 19.12
C ILE A 55 -0.34 11.16 18.99
N SER A 56 -1.21 11.63 18.09
CA SER A 56 -1.35 13.05 17.78
C SER A 56 -1.95 13.87 18.93
N ILE A 57 -2.99 13.36 19.60
CA ILE A 57 -3.67 14.11 20.67
C ILE A 57 -2.74 14.41 21.85
N PRO A 58 -1.99 13.45 22.43
CA PRO A 58 -1.05 13.75 23.50
C PRO A 58 0.05 14.71 23.07
N LEU A 59 0.57 14.57 21.85
CA LEU A 59 1.59 15.48 21.32
C LEU A 59 1.05 16.91 21.18
N MET A 60 -0.19 17.06 20.69
CA MET A 60 -0.86 18.37 20.61
C MET A 60 -1.09 19.01 21.97
N ILE A 61 -1.46 18.22 22.99
CA ILE A 61 -1.62 18.74 24.36
C ILE A 61 -0.26 19.20 24.90
N LEU A 62 0.78 18.38 24.75
CA LEU A 62 2.12 18.72 25.22
C LEU A 62 2.65 20.01 24.55
N THR A 63 2.51 20.13 23.23
CA THR A 63 2.94 21.34 22.51
C THR A 63 2.14 22.56 22.93
N ALA A 64 0.83 22.44 23.14
CA ALA A 64 0.00 23.54 23.64
C ALA A 64 0.44 23.99 25.04
N LEU A 65 0.74 23.05 25.95
CA LEU A 65 1.24 23.38 27.29
C LEU A 65 2.60 24.09 27.25
N ILE A 66 3.51 23.67 26.39
CA ILE A 66 4.81 24.34 26.19
C ILE A 66 4.62 25.78 25.68
N MET A 67 3.65 26.02 24.81
CA MET A 67 3.36 27.36 24.27
C MET A 67 2.70 28.31 25.28
N LEU A 68 2.15 27.77 26.37
CA LEU A 68 1.47 28.54 27.43
C LEU A 68 2.39 28.88 28.62
N LEU A 69 3.61 28.33 28.65
CA LEU A 69 4.70 28.66 29.57
C LEU A 69 5.50 29.87 29.06
#